data_AF-A0A0Q6KUZ3-F1
#
_entry.id   AF-A0A0Q6KUZ3-F1
#
_cell.length_a   1.000
_cell.length_b   1.000
_cell.length_c   1.000
_cell.angle_alpha   90.00
_cell.angle_beta   90.00
_cell.angle_gamma   90.00
#
_symmetry.space_group_name_H-M   'P 1'
#
loop_
_entity.id
_entity.type
_entity.pdbx_description
1 polymer ?
#
loop_
_entity_poly.entity_id
_entity_poly.type
_entity_poly.pdbx_seq_one_letter_code
_entity_poly.pdbx_strand_id
1 'polypeptide(L)'
;MSQPDLFVGIDVVKDELVIHLHPTGTLRRVVNNKTGLAMLGRKLTQLAGRACLRIGFEASGGSERKLAILLDRLGLRATEAPRPQASIAVSVL
;
A
#
# COMPACT_ATOMS: atom_id res chain seq x y z
N MET A 1 -17.28 -14.92 4.58
CA MET A 1 -16.60 -13.71 4.05
C MET A 1 -16.30 -13.97 2.59
N SER A 2 -16.71 -13.09 1.67
CA SER A 2 -16.37 -13.20 0.25
C SER A 2 -14.86 -13.02 0.06
N GLN A 3 -14.24 -13.90 -0.71
CA GLN A 3 -12.82 -13.82 -1.04
C GLN A 3 -12.59 -12.55 -1.89
N PRO A 4 -11.52 -11.76 -1.67
CA PRO A 4 -11.28 -10.58 -2.50
C PRO A 4 -10.93 -11.00 -3.93
N ASP A 5 -11.49 -10.27 -4.89
CA ASP A 5 -11.23 -10.51 -6.31
C ASP A 5 -9.83 -10.04 -6.71
N LEU A 6 -9.30 -9.03 -6.01
CA LEU A 6 -8.00 -8.43 -6.30
C LEU A 6 -7.24 -8.04 -5.02
N PHE A 7 -6.01 -8.55 -4.91
CA PHE A 7 -5.07 -8.09 -3.90
C PHE A 7 -4.18 -6.98 -4.47
N VAL A 8 -4.00 -5.92 -3.69
CA VAL A 8 -3.14 -4.79 -4.00
C VAL A 8 -2.08 -4.68 -2.92
N GLY A 9 -0.84 -5.05 -3.26
CA GLY A 9 0.34 -4.79 -2.42
C GLY A 9 0.96 -3.45 -2.79
N ILE A 10 1.30 -2.61 -1.80
CA ILE A 10 1.94 -1.32 -2.02
C ILE A 10 3.20 -1.22 -1.15
N ASP A 11 4.37 -1.22 -1.76
CA ASP A 11 5.62 -0.90 -1.07
C ASP A 11 5.89 0.61 -1.17
N VAL A 12 6.06 1.24 -0.02
CA VAL A 12 6.24 2.69 0.13
C VAL A 12 7.72 2.98 0.37
N VAL A 13 8.40 3.42 -0.67
CA VAL A 13 9.74 3.98 -0.60
C VAL A 13 9.70 5.50 -0.70
N LYS A 14 10.80 6.17 -0.36
CA LYS A 14 10.86 7.64 -0.24
C LYS A 14 10.34 8.36 -1.48
N ASP A 15 10.77 7.94 -2.67
CA ASP A 15 10.49 8.64 -3.93
C ASP A 15 9.54 7.85 -4.85
N GLU A 16 9.16 6.62 -4.50
CA GLU A 16 8.29 5.77 -5.31
C GLU A 16 7.27 4.99 -4.47
N LEU A 17 6.14 4.64 -5.09
CA LEU A 17 5.21 3.63 -4.60
C LEU A 17 5.24 2.48 -5.61
N VAL A 18 5.55 1.28 -5.13
CA VAL A 18 5.58 0.07 -5.96
C VAL A 18 4.29 -0.70 -5.72
N ILE A 19 3.46 -0.83 -6.74
CA ILE A 19 2.14 -1.44 -6.69
C ILE A 19 2.17 -2.81 -7.36
N HIS A 20 1.77 -3.84 -6.62
CA HIS A 20 1.61 -5.21 -7.07
C HIS A 20 0.13 -5.59 -7.09
N LEU A 21 -0.35 -6.11 -8.21
CA LEU A 21 -1.71 -6.63 -8.36
C LEU A 21 -1.69 -8.15 -8.52
N HIS A 22 -2.43 -8.86 -7.67
CA HIS A 22 -2.63 -10.30 -7.75
C HIS A 22 -4.12 -10.62 -7.93
N PRO A 23 -4.51 -11.52 -8.86
CA PRO A 23 -3.65 -12.52 -9.52
C PRO A 23 -3.01 -12.08 -10.84
N THR A 24 -3.23 -10.84 -11.31
CA THR A 24 -2.78 -10.42 -12.65
C THR A 24 -1.26 -10.32 -12.80
N GLY A 25 -0.50 -10.39 -11.70
CA GLY A 25 0.96 -10.24 -11.69
C GLY A 25 1.44 -8.84 -12.09
N THR A 26 0.54 -7.86 -12.14
CA THR A 26 0.87 -6.53 -12.65
C THR A 26 1.71 -5.77 -11.64
N LEU A 27 2.87 -5.29 -12.08
CA LEU A 27 3.76 -4.40 -11.34
C LEU A 27 3.68 -2.98 -11.91
N ARG A 28 3.51 -1.97 -11.05
CA ARG A 28 3.57 -0.58 -11.47
C ARG A 28 4.31 0.28 -10.45
N ARG A 29 5.10 1.22 -10.94
CA ARG A 29 5.75 2.25 -10.12
C ARG A 29 5.09 3.59 -10.35
N VAL A 30 4.89 4.36 -9.29
CA VAL A 30 4.47 5.77 -9.37
C VAL A 30 5.33 6.60 -8.43
N VAL A 31 5.57 7.86 -8.75
CA VAL A 31 6.36 8.75 -7.87
C VAL A 31 5.64 8.97 -6.54
N ASN A 32 6.34 8.90 -5.41
CA ASN A 32 5.77 9.17 -4.08
C ASN A 32 5.63 10.67 -3.80
N ASN A 33 4.83 11.34 -4.62
CA ASN A 33 4.49 12.75 -4.46
C ASN A 33 2.98 12.97 -4.67
N LYS A 34 2.54 14.23 -4.60
CA LYS A 34 1.13 14.59 -4.76
C LYS A 34 0.53 14.07 -6.07
N THR A 35 1.28 14.15 -7.17
CA THR A 35 0.83 13.71 -8.50
C THR A 35 0.69 12.19 -8.56
N GLY A 36 1.69 11.45 -8.08
CA GLY A 36 1.63 9.98 -8.08
C GLY A 36 0.57 9.43 -7.14
N LEU A 37 0.36 10.05 -5.97
CA LEU A 37 -0.75 9.72 -5.07
C LEU A 37 -2.12 9.96 -5.73
N ALA A 38 -2.29 11.07 -6.46
CA ALA A 38 -3.52 11.32 -7.22
C ALA A 38 -3.74 10.27 -8.33
N MET A 39 -2.68 9.88 -9.04
CA MET A 39 -2.74 8.82 -10.05
C MET A 39 -3.09 7.46 -9.44
N LEU A 40 -2.51 7.14 -8.27
CA LEU A 40 -2.82 5.93 -7.53
C LEU A 40 -4.27 5.92 -7.07
N GLY A 41 -4.75 7.01 -6.46
CA GLY A 41 -6.14 7.11 -5.99
C GLY A 41 -7.18 6.92 -7.10
N ARG A 42 -6.96 7.53 -8.27
CA ARG A 42 -7.81 7.31 -9.46
C ARG A 42 -7.82 5.83 -9.87
N LYS A 43 -6.65 5.18 -9.89
CA LYS A 43 -6.53 3.77 -10.26
C LYS A 43 -7.24 2.86 -9.26
N LEU A 44 -7.08 3.10 -7.96
CA LEU A 44 -7.73 2.32 -6.91
C LEU A 44 -9.25 2.48 -6.94
N THR A 45 -9.74 3.71 -7.15
CA THR A 45 -11.19 3.97 -7.30
C THR A 45 -11.76 3.22 -8.50
N GLN A 46 -11.07 3.25 -9.64
CA GLN A 46 -11.48 2.51 -10.83
C GLN A 46 -11.53 1.00 -10.61
N LEU A 47 -10.54 0.45 -9.89
CA LEU A 47 -10.50 -0.98 -9.56
C LEU A 47 -11.60 -1.37 -8.57
N ALA A 48 -11.85 -0.55 -7.54
CA ALA A 48 -12.88 -0.78 -6.53
C ALA A 48 -14.29 -0.77 -7.13
N GLY A 49 -14.53 -0.01 -8.21
CA GLY A 49 -15.79 -0.06 -8.96
C GLY A 49 -16.01 -1.34 -9.78
N ARG A 50 -15.01 -2.23 -9.86
CA ARG A 50 -15.04 -3.46 -10.68
C ARG A 50 -14.76 -4.74 -9.89
N ALA A 51 -14.17 -4.64 -8.70
CA ALA A 51 -13.64 -5.75 -7.95
C ALA A 51 -13.61 -5.42 -6.45
N CYS A 52 -13.83 -6.43 -5.61
CA CYS A 52 -13.58 -6.33 -4.18
C CYS A 52 -12.06 -6.31 -3.92
N LEU A 53 -11.56 -5.18 -3.41
CA LEU A 53 -10.13 -4.98 -3.19
C LEU A 53 -9.72 -5.39 -1.77
N ARG A 54 -8.57 -6.06 -1.67
CA ARG A 54 -7.83 -6.18 -0.41
C ARG A 54 -6.48 -5.48 -0.55
N ILE A 55 -6.25 -4.45 0.24
CA ILE A 55 -5.06 -3.61 0.16
C ILE A 55 -4.14 -3.89 1.35
N GLY A 56 -2.88 -4.21 1.05
CA GLY A 56 -1.79 -4.26 2.03
C GLY A 56 -0.69 -3.29 1.62
N PHE A 57 -0.06 -2.62 2.57
CA PHE A 57 1.10 -1.78 2.28
C PHE A 57 2.22 -1.98 3.30
N GLU A 58 3.46 -1.89 2.83
CA GLU A 58 4.66 -1.92 3.65
C GLU A 58 5.36 -0.57 3.54
N ALA A 59 5.87 -0.06 4.66
CA ALA A 59 6.57 1.20 4.69
C ALA A 59 7.64 1.23 5.78
N SER A 60 8.69 2.01 5.52
CA SER A 60 9.71 2.33 6.51
C SER A 60 9.84 3.84 6.70
N GLY A 61 10.07 4.27 7.94
CA GLY A 61 10.45 5.65 8.25
C GLY A 61 9.35 6.73 8.13
N GLY A 62 8.05 6.38 8.14
CA GLY A 62 6.96 7.37 8.23
C GLY A 62 6.43 7.90 6.89
N SER A 63 6.96 7.39 5.76
CA SER A 63 6.56 7.80 4.41
C SER A 63 5.13 7.39 4.04
N GLU A 64 4.54 6.45 4.78
CA GLU A 64 3.18 5.92 4.59
C GLU A 64 2.07 6.89 4.93
N ARG A 65 2.32 7.91 5.77
CA ARG A 65 1.24 8.76 6.30
C ARG A 65 0.36 9.35 5.21
N LYS A 66 0.95 9.81 4.10
CA LYS A 66 0.21 10.38 2.97
C LYS A 66 -0.61 9.32 2.23
N LEU A 67 -0.10 8.10 2.12
CA LEU A 67 -0.81 6.97 1.53
C LEU A 67 -1.98 6.54 2.43
N ALA A 68 -1.78 6.42 3.75
CA ALA A 68 -2.82 6.06 4.69
C ALA A 68 -4.00 7.05 4.66
N ILE A 69 -3.71 8.37 4.67
CA ILE A 69 -4.73 9.42 4.54
C ILE A 69 -5.47 9.31 3.20
N LEU A 70 -4.77 9.02 2.10
CA LEU A 70 -5.40 8.84 0.80
C LEU A 70 -6.38 7.66 0.82
N LEU A 71 -5.97 6.51 1.35
CA LEU A 71 -6.78 5.30 1.39
C LEU A 71 -8.03 5.49 2.25
N ASP A 72 -7.88 6.13 3.41
CA ASP A 72 -8.99 6.51 4.30
C ASP A 72 -10.01 7.41 3.59
N ARG A 73 -9.55 8.48 2.91
CA ARG A 73 -10.42 9.38 2.13
C ARG A 73 -11.17 8.69 1.00
N LEU A 74 -10.62 7.61 0.46
CA LEU A 74 -11.27 6.80 -0.58
C LEU A 74 -12.21 5.73 0.00
N GLY A 75 -12.30 5.61 1.33
CA GLY A 75 -13.06 4.56 2.00
C GLY A 75 -12.46 3.16 1.79
N LEU A 76 -11.17 3.08 1.42
CA LEU A 76 -10.50 1.83 1.12
C LEU A 76 -9.78 1.31 2.36
N ARG A 77 -10.24 0.17 2.87
CA ARG A 77 -9.59 -0.52 3.99
C ARG A 77 -8.24 -1.05 3.55
N ALA A 78 -7.20 -0.72 4.31
CA ALA A 78 -5.85 -1.17 4.08
C ALA A 78 -5.20 -1.64 5.37
N THR A 79 -4.32 -2.64 5.25
CA THR A 79 -3.54 -3.16 6.38
C THR A 79 -2.07 -2.81 6.15
N GLU A 80 -1.44 -2.15 7.13
CA GLU A 80 0.00 -1.97 7.16
C GLU A 80 0.67 -3.31 7.51
N ALA A 81 1.71 -3.70 6.78
CA ALA A 81 2.53 -4.83 7.14
C ALA A 81 3.20 -4.55 8.50
N PRO A 82 3.32 -5.56 9.39
CA PRO A 82 3.94 -5.35 10.69
C PRO A 82 5.35 -4.80 10.51
N ARG A 83 5.64 -3.64 11.11
CA ARG A 83 7.01 -3.12 11.19
C ARG A 83 7.89 -4.17 11.87
N PRO A 84 9.06 -4.54 11.31
CA PRO A 84 10.01 -5.31 12.07
C PRO A 84 10.34 -4.51 13.33
N GLN A 85 9.97 -5.03 14.50
CA GLN A 85 10.43 -4.45 15.76
C GLN A 85 11.95 -4.51 15.71
N ALA A 86 12.60 -3.35 15.85
CA ALA A 86 14.05 -3.29 15.89
C ALA A 86 14.55 -4.36 16.87
N SER A 87 15.38 -5.26 16.37
CA SER A 87 15.91 -6.41 17.12
C SER A 87 16.35 -5.95 18.49
N ILE A 88 15.82 -6.58 19.54
CA ILE A 88 16.35 -6.47 20.90
C ILE A 88 17.83 -6.80 20.78
N ALA A 89 18.69 -5.80 20.96
CA ALA A 89 20.11 -6.02 21.13
C ALA A 89 20.26 -6.78 22.46
N VAL A 90 20.36 -8.10 22.38
CA VAL A 90 20.77 -8.91 23.53
C VAL A 90 22.26 -8.63 23.73
N SER A 91 22.56 -7.63 24.55
CA SER A 91 23.88 -7.49 25.15
C SER A 91 24.06 -8.66 26.10
N VAL A 92 24.78 -9.69 25.66
CA VAL A 92 25.33 -10.70 26.56
C VAL A 92 26.48 -10.04 27.30
N LEU A 93 26.33 -9.92 28.62
CA LEU A 93 27.38 -9.55 29.58
C LEU A 93 28.40 -10.67 29.73
#